data_AF-A0A9J6EJX7-F1
#
_entry.id   AF-A0A9J6EJX7-F1
#
_cell.length_a   1.000
_cell.length_b   1.000
_cell.length_c   1.000
_cell.angle_alpha   90.00
_cell.angle_beta   90.00
_cell.angle_gamma   90.00
#
_symmetry.space_group_name_H-M   'P 1'
#
loop_
_entity.id
_entity.type
_entity.pdbx_description
1 polymer ?
#
loop_
_entity_poly.entity_id
_entity_poly.type
_entity_poly.pdbx_seq_one_letter_code
_entity_poly.pdbx_strand_id
1 'polypeptide(L)'
;MVEEAFFWLLEVSIVNSFILMRLQLLKQGEKEQRHLQYRRNLIEQLVADVRARAGKRGPSARLDCEQRLDGKPHFIYKLPGQSSKDCAVCSDRKTKGGWRETVFFCKTCRNNPGLHPGECFERFHTLPKYRYIPLRQRGTDEINNRQVNFPQLSFSFVVPQTSEIVSDRNDRKVGKRLGPQRVN
;
A
#
# COMPACT_ATOMS: atom_id res chain seq x y z
N MET A 1 -34.11 -38.32 14.71
CA MET A 1 -33.46 -39.65 14.71
C MET A 1 -32.11 -39.67 13.98
N VAL A 2 -31.92 -38.97 12.85
CA VAL A 2 -30.64 -38.98 12.11
C VAL A 2 -29.61 -38.02 12.71
N GLU A 3 -30.04 -36.86 13.22
CA GLU A 3 -29.13 -35.84 13.76
C GLU A 3 -28.49 -36.27 15.08
N GLU A 4 -29.25 -36.96 15.93
CA GLU A 4 -28.77 -37.46 17.23
C GLU A 4 -27.74 -38.58 17.03
N ALA A 5 -27.99 -39.49 16.08
CA ALA A 5 -27.06 -40.56 15.73
C ALA A 5 -25.75 -40.02 15.15
N PHE A 6 -25.80 -38.91 14.40
CA PHE A 6 -24.61 -38.28 13.83
C PHE A 6 -23.63 -37.79 14.91
N PHE A 7 -24.12 -37.09 15.94
CA PHE A 7 -23.25 -36.59 17.01
C PHE A 7 -22.66 -37.72 17.84
N TRP A 8 -23.41 -38.78 18.08
CA TRP A 8 -22.91 -39.99 18.73
C TRP A 8 -21.78 -40.66 17.94
N LEU A 9 -21.97 -40.86 16.63
CA LEU A 9 -20.94 -41.44 15.76
C LEU A 9 -19.70 -40.55 15.68
N LEU A 10 -19.89 -39.23 15.63
CA LEU A 10 -18.80 -38.26 15.64
C LEU A 10 -18.00 -38.35 16.95
N GLU A 11 -18.66 -38.39 18.10
CA GLU A 11 -18.00 -38.51 19.40
C GLU A 11 -17.21 -39.82 19.54
N VAL A 12 -17.81 -40.95 19.15
CA VAL A 12 -17.14 -42.26 19.14
C VAL A 12 -15.92 -42.25 18.22
N SER A 13 -16.02 -41.64 17.04
CA SER A 13 -14.90 -41.53 16.10
C SER A 13 -13.73 -40.69 16.65
N ILE A 14 -14.03 -39.60 17.39
CA ILE A 14 -13.01 -38.75 18.03
C ILE A 14 -12.29 -39.54 19.13
N VAL A 15 -13.02 -40.31 19.94
CA VAL A 15 -12.42 -41.13 21.00
C VAL A 15 -11.56 -42.25 20.41
N ASN A 16 -12.06 -42.95 19.39
CA ASN A 16 -11.33 -44.04 18.74
C ASN A 16 -10.01 -43.55 18.11
N SER A 17 -10.05 -42.41 17.40
CA SER A 17 -8.85 -41.81 16.82
C SER A 17 -7.84 -41.35 17.88
N PHE A 18 -8.30 -40.84 19.03
CA PHE A 18 -7.42 -40.50 20.15
C PHE A 18 -6.72 -41.74 20.74
N ILE A 19 -7.43 -42.86 20.90
CA ILE A 19 -6.84 -44.12 21.37
C ILE A 19 -5.72 -44.57 20.43
N LEU A 20 -5.98 -44.55 19.11
CA LEU A 20 -4.99 -44.92 18.10
C LEU A 20 -3.75 -44.02 18.14
N MET A 21 -3.95 -42.71 18.23
CA MET A 21 -2.85 -41.74 18.38
C MET A 21 -2.03 -42.02 19.63
N ARG A 22 -2.68 -42.29 20.78
CA ARG A 22 -1.98 -42.59 22.03
C ARG A 22 -1.14 -43.87 21.93
N LEU A 23 -1.68 -44.92 21.31
CA LEU A 23 -0.94 -46.15 21.05
C LEU A 23 0.29 -45.91 20.16
N GLN A 24 0.19 -45.01 19.19
CA GLN A 24 1.31 -44.64 18.33
C GLN A 24 2.38 -43.84 19.09
N LEU A 25 1.99 -42.87 19.91
CA LEU A 25 2.91 -42.07 20.74
C LEU A 25 3.67 -42.95 21.74
N LEU A 26 3.00 -43.93 22.35
CA LEU A 26 3.63 -44.91 23.24
C LEU A 26 4.69 -45.75 22.51
N LYS A 27 4.44 -46.16 21.25
CA LYS A 27 5.44 -46.87 20.43
C LYS A 27 6.65 -46.01 20.10
N GLN A 28 6.46 -44.69 19.96
CA GLN A 28 7.51 -43.75 19.60
C GLN A 28 8.27 -43.18 20.82
N GLY A 29 7.84 -43.52 22.05
CA GLY A 29 8.43 -42.99 23.28
C GLY A 29 8.18 -41.49 23.49
N GLU A 30 7.20 -40.92 22.78
CA GLU A 30 6.87 -39.50 22.86
C GLU A 30 5.92 -39.18 24.02
N LYS A 31 5.87 -37.90 24.40
CA LYS A 31 5.03 -37.42 25.49
C LYS A 31 3.55 -37.57 25.15
N GLU A 32 2.79 -38.11 26.10
CA GLU A 32 1.34 -38.23 26.01
C GLU A 32 0.67 -36.86 25.85
N GLN A 33 -0.21 -36.74 24.87
CA GLN A 33 -1.07 -35.56 24.70
C GLN A 33 -2.38 -35.72 25.47
N ARG A 34 -2.79 -34.67 26.20
CA ARG A 34 -4.11 -34.64 26.85
C ARG A 34 -5.23 -34.63 25.79
N HIS A 35 -6.33 -35.34 26.04
CA HIS A 35 -7.46 -35.43 25.10
C HIS A 35 -8.02 -34.06 24.65
N LEU A 36 -8.05 -33.07 25.54
CA LEU A 36 -8.46 -31.70 25.19
C LEU A 36 -7.52 -31.05 24.17
N GLN A 37 -6.21 -31.28 24.29
CA GLN A 37 -5.24 -30.74 23.35
C GLN A 37 -5.38 -31.42 21.98
N TYR A 38 -5.60 -32.74 21.98
CA TYR A 38 -5.88 -33.50 20.76
C TYR A 38 -7.09 -32.94 20.01
N ARG A 39 -8.22 -32.71 20.71
CA ARG A 39 -9.43 -32.14 20.10
C ARG A 39 -9.20 -30.76 19.52
N ARG A 40 -8.45 -29.88 20.22
CA ARG A 40 -8.09 -28.55 19.70
C ARG A 40 -7.28 -28.65 18.42
N ASN A 41 -6.22 -29.47 18.43
CA ASN A 41 -5.36 -29.68 17.26
C ASN A 41 -6.15 -30.27 16.08
N LEU A 42 -7.05 -31.22 16.33
CA LEU A 42 -7.90 -31.83 15.31
C LEU A 42 -8.83 -30.79 14.65
N ILE A 43 -9.46 -29.92 15.45
CA ILE A 43 -10.29 -28.83 14.94
C ILE A 43 -9.44 -27.85 14.11
N GLU A 44 -8.27 -27.47 14.60
CA GLU A 44 -7.36 -26.58 13.88
C GLU A 44 -6.98 -27.16 12.51
N GLN A 45 -6.61 -28.45 12.45
CA GLN A 45 -6.26 -29.13 11.20
C GLN A 45 -7.46 -29.20 10.23
N LEU A 46 -8.64 -29.58 10.71
CA LEU A 46 -9.85 -29.68 9.88
C LEU A 46 -10.30 -28.31 9.36
N VAL A 47 -10.22 -27.27 10.18
CA VAL A 47 -10.69 -25.92 9.84
C VAL A 47 -9.65 -25.14 9.03
N ALA A 48 -8.36 -25.39 9.24
CA ALA A 48 -7.28 -24.74 8.49
C ALA A 48 -7.45 -24.95 6.97
N ASP A 49 -7.77 -26.17 6.54
CA ASP A 49 -7.96 -26.50 5.13
C ASP A 49 -9.18 -25.78 4.51
N VAL A 50 -10.28 -25.69 5.26
CA VAL A 50 -11.49 -24.98 4.82
C VAL A 50 -11.22 -23.48 4.71
N ARG A 51 -10.52 -22.90 5.68
CA ARG A 51 -10.15 -21.47 5.68
C ARG A 51 -9.13 -21.14 4.60
N ALA A 52 -8.18 -22.03 4.32
CA ALA A 52 -7.22 -21.87 3.23
C ALA A 52 -7.93 -21.83 1.86
N ARG A 53 -8.97 -22.65 1.67
CA ARG A 53 -9.78 -22.67 0.45
C ARG A 53 -10.73 -21.47 0.34
N ALA A 54 -11.26 -20.99 1.47
CA ALA A 54 -12.08 -19.78 1.51
C ALA A 54 -11.27 -18.47 1.32
N GLY A 55 -9.94 -18.55 1.42
CA GLY A 55 -9.07 -17.40 1.54
C GLY A 55 -8.47 -16.86 0.24
N LYS A 56 -9.27 -16.54 -0.80
CA LYS A 56 -8.87 -15.57 -1.86
C LYS A 56 -10.06 -14.83 -2.46
N ARG A 57 -10.67 -13.92 -1.70
CA ARG A 57 -11.48 -12.81 -2.25
C ARG A 57 -10.98 -11.49 -1.63
N GLY A 58 -9.82 -11.04 -2.09
CA GLY A 58 -9.24 -9.74 -1.71
C GLY A 58 -7.71 -9.78 -1.65
N PRO A 59 -7.01 -8.69 -2.04
CA PRO A 59 -5.56 -8.57 -1.86
C PRO A 59 -5.20 -8.74 -0.38
N SER A 60 -4.20 -9.58 -0.09
CA SER A 60 -3.69 -9.77 1.26
C SER A 60 -3.09 -8.46 1.78
N ALA A 61 -3.75 -7.80 2.74
CA ALA A 61 -3.33 -6.54 3.33
C ALA A 61 -1.91 -6.56 3.95
N ARG A 62 -1.38 -7.75 4.26
CA ARG A 62 -0.03 -7.92 4.84
C ARG A 62 1.10 -7.66 3.85
N LEU A 63 0.92 -7.94 2.56
CA LEU A 63 1.97 -7.72 1.54
C LEU A 63 2.08 -6.26 1.08
N ASP A 64 1.09 -5.42 1.40
CA ASP A 64 1.04 -4.00 1.01
C ASP A 64 1.81 -3.09 1.98
N CYS A 65 2.28 -3.63 3.11
CA CYS A 65 2.86 -2.84 4.19
C CYS A 65 4.36 -2.55 4.05
N GLU A 66 5.13 -3.47 3.46
CA GLU A 66 6.59 -3.35 3.45
C GLU A 66 7.04 -2.39 2.34
N GLN A 67 6.60 -2.62 1.10
CA GLN A 67 7.05 -1.83 -0.06
C GLN A 67 6.78 -0.32 0.04
N ARG A 68 5.73 0.09 0.78
CA ARG A 68 5.38 1.52 0.90
C ARG A 68 6.31 2.31 1.81
N LEU A 69 7.00 1.63 2.73
CA LEU A 69 7.91 2.23 3.72
C LEU A 69 9.39 1.97 3.39
N ASP A 70 9.68 1.46 2.19
CA ASP A 70 11.03 1.09 1.72
C ASP A 70 12.03 2.27 1.62
N GLY A 71 11.60 3.51 1.88
CA GLY A 71 12.43 4.72 1.72
C GLY A 71 12.83 5.02 0.27
N LYS A 72 12.30 4.25 -0.70
CA LYS A 72 12.50 4.47 -2.13
C LYS A 72 11.68 5.65 -2.63
N PRO A 73 12.15 6.39 -3.66
CA PRO A 73 11.37 7.48 -4.23
C PRO A 73 10.09 6.95 -4.88
N HIS A 74 8.96 7.44 -4.39
CA HIS A 74 7.64 7.17 -4.96
C HIS A 74 7.22 8.32 -5.88
N PHE A 75 6.64 8.00 -7.03
CA PHE A 75 6.21 8.99 -8.03
C PHE A 75 4.71 8.90 -8.28
N ILE A 76 4.06 10.06 -8.26
CA ILE A 76 2.64 10.21 -8.53
C ILE A 76 2.40 10.42 -10.04
N TYR A 77 1.46 9.68 -10.59
CA TYR A 77 1.04 9.76 -11.99
C TYR A 77 -0.47 9.96 -12.08
N LYS A 78 -0.91 10.56 -13.18
CA LYS A 78 -2.33 10.69 -13.50
C LYS A 78 -2.81 9.45 -14.26
N LEU A 79 -3.97 8.92 -13.91
CA LEU A 79 -4.62 7.85 -14.66
C LEU A 79 -4.95 8.33 -16.08
N PRO A 80 -4.69 7.52 -17.13
CA PRO A 80 -5.16 7.82 -18.47
C PRO A 80 -6.70 7.69 -18.52
N GLY A 81 -7.37 8.69 -19.11
CA GLY A 81 -8.83 8.76 -19.26
C GLY A 81 -9.58 9.43 -18.10
N GLN A 82 -10.92 9.39 -18.14
CA GLN A 82 -11.81 9.85 -17.05
C GLN A 82 -11.98 8.79 -15.95
N SER A 83 -10.95 7.97 -15.72
CA SER A 83 -11.00 6.94 -14.67
C SER A 83 -10.53 7.52 -13.34
N SER A 84 -11.28 7.24 -12.28
CA SER A 84 -10.94 7.60 -10.91
C SER A 84 -10.75 6.34 -10.07
N LYS A 85 -9.92 6.45 -9.03
CA LYS A 85 -9.72 5.42 -8.01
C LYS A 85 -10.08 5.97 -6.64
N ASP A 86 -10.46 5.09 -5.74
CA ASP A 86 -10.64 5.44 -4.33
C ASP A 86 -9.29 5.79 -3.71
N CYS A 87 -9.24 6.91 -2.98
CA CYS A 87 -8.04 7.27 -2.23
C CYS A 87 -7.81 6.28 -1.08
N ALA A 88 -6.66 5.62 -1.04
CA ALA A 88 -6.35 4.61 -0.02
C ALA A 88 -6.30 5.18 1.41
N VAL A 89 -6.06 6.49 1.53
CA VAL A 89 -5.87 7.20 2.81
C VAL A 89 -7.16 7.77 3.36
N CYS A 90 -7.91 8.53 2.55
CA CYS A 90 -9.05 9.31 3.01
C CYS A 90 -10.41 8.82 2.53
N SER A 91 -10.47 7.80 1.66
CA SER A 91 -11.74 7.22 1.22
C SER A 91 -12.23 6.20 2.25
N ASP A 92 -13.46 6.39 2.73
CA ASP A 92 -14.15 5.40 3.55
C ASP A 92 -15.57 5.13 3.00
N ARG A 93 -15.76 3.90 2.53
CA ARG A 93 -17.06 3.40 2.03
C ARG A 93 -18.07 3.15 3.15
N LYS A 94 -17.63 3.07 4.41
CA LYS A 94 -18.51 2.79 5.55
C LYS A 94 -19.25 4.04 6.02
N THR A 95 -18.64 5.22 5.89
CA THR A 95 -19.26 6.49 6.26
C THR A 95 -20.07 7.09 5.12
N LYS A 96 -21.30 7.55 5.41
CA LYS A 96 -22.12 8.27 4.43
C LYS A 96 -21.39 9.55 3.99
N GLY A 97 -21.08 9.65 2.69
CA GLY A 97 -20.34 10.78 2.11
C GLY A 97 -18.82 10.74 2.32
N GLY A 98 -18.26 9.63 2.83
CA GLY A 98 -16.81 9.44 2.97
C GLY A 98 -16.11 8.92 1.71
N TRP A 99 -16.84 8.76 0.61
CA TRP A 99 -16.24 8.35 -0.65
C TRP A 99 -15.40 9.49 -1.22
N ARG A 100 -14.10 9.24 -1.37
CA ARG A 100 -13.15 10.22 -1.90
C ARG A 100 -12.37 9.59 -3.04
N GLU A 101 -12.63 10.09 -4.24
CA GLU A 101 -11.98 9.65 -5.47
C GLU A 101 -10.77 10.53 -5.81
N THR A 102 -9.82 9.96 -6.53
CA THR A 102 -8.64 10.64 -7.06
C THR A 102 -8.32 10.14 -8.46
N VAL A 103 -7.82 11.04 -9.30
CA VAL A 103 -7.29 10.72 -10.64
C VAL A 103 -5.80 10.40 -10.61
N PHE A 104 -5.18 10.45 -9.43
CA PHE A 104 -3.75 10.24 -9.24
C PHE A 104 -3.47 8.91 -8.55
N PHE A 105 -2.37 8.27 -8.93
CA PHE A 105 -1.90 7.02 -8.34
C PHE A 105 -0.39 6.98 -8.22
N CYS A 106 0.13 6.15 -7.30
CA CYS A 106 1.56 5.91 -7.17
C CYS A 106 1.99 4.73 -8.06
N LYS A 107 2.85 4.95 -9.06
CA LYS A 107 3.33 3.89 -9.99
C LYS A 107 4.38 2.98 -9.35
N THR A 108 5.11 3.48 -8.36
CA THR A 108 6.20 2.75 -7.69
C THR A 108 5.68 1.63 -6.78
N CYS A 109 4.45 1.76 -6.26
CA CYS A 109 3.83 0.73 -5.44
C CYS A 109 3.28 -0.41 -6.31
N ARG A 110 3.47 -1.67 -5.88
CA ARG A 110 2.94 -2.86 -6.58
C ARG A 110 1.43 -2.82 -6.81
N ASN A 111 0.69 -2.23 -5.87
CA ASN A 111 -0.78 -2.15 -5.94
C ASN A 111 -1.31 -0.90 -6.66
N ASN A 112 -0.43 -0.01 -7.15
CA ASN A 112 -0.82 1.23 -7.81
C ASN A 112 -1.97 1.99 -7.11
N PRO A 113 -1.80 2.34 -5.81
CA PRO A 113 -2.87 2.90 -5.00
C PRO A 113 -3.26 4.29 -5.50
N GLY A 114 -4.56 4.59 -5.48
CA GLY A 114 -5.06 5.94 -5.68
C GLY A 114 -4.71 6.81 -4.48
N LEU A 115 -4.04 7.94 -4.70
CA LEU A 115 -3.65 8.88 -3.64
C LEU A 115 -3.92 10.32 -4.10
N HIS A 116 -4.35 11.20 -3.19
CA HIS A 116 -4.37 12.64 -3.49
C HIS A 116 -2.95 13.22 -3.40
N PRO A 117 -2.58 14.17 -4.29
CA PRO A 117 -1.33 14.91 -4.15
C PRO A 117 -1.27 15.67 -2.82
N GLY A 118 -0.09 15.72 -2.19
CA GLY A 118 0.12 16.37 -0.89
C GLY A 118 -0.03 15.41 0.28
N GLU A 119 -0.89 15.75 1.24
CA GLU A 119 -0.96 15.08 2.56
C GLU A 119 -1.23 13.57 2.47
N CYS A 120 -2.14 13.14 1.60
CA CYS A 120 -2.46 11.72 1.43
C CYS A 120 -1.26 10.93 0.86
N PHE A 121 -0.51 11.53 -0.08
CA PHE A 121 0.67 10.91 -0.65
C PHE A 121 1.77 10.74 0.41
N GLU A 122 2.07 11.82 1.13
CA GLU A 122 3.08 11.80 2.19
C GLU A 122 2.75 10.81 3.29
N ARG A 123 1.52 10.82 3.82
CA ARG A 123 1.09 9.93 4.89
C ARG A 123 1.15 8.46 4.51
N PHE A 124 0.78 8.14 3.28
CA PHE A 124 0.80 6.76 2.80
C PHE A 124 2.22 6.16 2.79
N HIS A 125 3.23 6.99 2.51
CA HIS A 125 4.63 6.61 2.38
C HIS A 125 5.46 6.81 3.65
N THR A 126 4.92 7.48 4.67
CA THR A 126 5.63 7.78 5.93
C THR A 126 5.11 6.98 7.12
N LEU A 127 3.80 6.73 7.20
CA LEU A 127 3.18 6.19 8.41
C LEU A 127 2.78 4.71 8.27
N PRO A 128 3.04 3.85 9.28
CA PRO A 128 2.54 2.48 9.30
C PRO A 128 1.01 2.42 9.30
N LYS A 129 0.36 3.37 10.00
CA LYS A 129 -1.10 3.55 10.06
C LYS A 129 -1.47 4.85 9.32
N TYR A 130 -1.80 4.71 8.04
CA TYR A 130 -2.00 5.85 7.13
C TYR A 130 -3.46 6.27 6.95
N ARG A 131 -4.44 5.42 7.27
CA ARG A 131 -5.87 5.75 7.07
C ARG A 131 -6.35 6.79 8.07
N TYR A 132 -6.96 7.85 7.58
CA TYR A 132 -7.71 8.81 8.39
C TYR A 132 -8.93 9.30 7.60
N ILE A 133 -10.03 9.58 8.30
CA ILE A 133 -11.23 10.14 7.69
C ILE A 133 -11.23 11.62 8.03
N PRO A 134 -11.03 12.53 7.06
CA PRO A 134 -11.17 13.95 7.33
C PRO A 134 -12.61 14.22 7.75
N LEU A 135 -12.80 14.76 8.96
CA LEU A 135 -14.10 15.32 9.33
C LEU A 135 -14.37 16.49 8.39
N ARG A 136 -15.46 16.38 7.62
CA ARG A 136 -15.86 17.39 6.64
C ARG A 136 -16.13 18.71 7.37
N GLN A 137 -15.16 19.62 7.43
CA GLN A 137 -15.43 21.01 7.77
C GLN A 137 -16.24 21.60 6.61
N ARG A 138 -17.54 21.80 6.85
CA ARG A 138 -18.37 22.69 6.03
C ARG A 138 -18.04 24.10 6.49
N GLY A 139 -17.48 24.92 5.62
CA GLY A 139 -17.24 26.33 5.91
C GLY A 139 -16.41 26.95 4.80
N THR A 140 -16.95 28.02 4.25
CA THR A 140 -16.38 28.90 3.24
C THR A 140 -15.09 29.57 3.73
N ASP A 141 -14.41 30.23 2.81
CA ASP A 141 -13.68 31.50 3.01
C ASP A 141 -12.25 31.48 2.45
N GLU A 142 -12.11 32.28 1.41
CA GLU A 142 -11.10 33.32 1.27
C GLU A 142 -9.64 32.91 1.01
N ILE A 143 -9.23 33.27 -0.21
CA ILE A 143 -7.94 33.88 -0.52
C ILE A 143 -7.28 34.45 0.74
N ASN A 144 -6.27 33.78 1.28
CA ASN A 144 -5.26 34.49 2.03
C ASN A 144 -3.89 33.86 1.88
N ASN A 145 -3.14 34.51 0.99
CA ASN A 145 -1.70 34.58 0.96
C ASN A 145 -1.18 34.88 2.38
N ARG A 146 -0.75 33.85 3.10
CA ARG A 146 0.08 34.01 4.30
C ARG A 146 1.41 33.33 4.04
N GLN A 147 2.38 34.18 3.71
CA GLN A 147 3.81 33.92 3.86
C GLN A 147 4.05 33.13 5.14
N VAL A 148 4.48 31.88 4.98
CA VAL A 148 5.15 31.16 6.06
C VAL A 148 6.55 31.73 6.16
N ASN A 149 6.73 32.58 7.17
CA ASN A 149 8.02 33.06 7.64
C ASN A 149 8.86 31.84 8.06
N PHE A 150 9.86 31.49 7.25
CA PHE A 150 10.87 30.52 7.64
C PHE A 150 11.83 31.19 8.63
N PRO A 151 12.15 30.57 9.78
CA PRO A 151 13.24 31.05 10.62
C PRO A 151 14.55 30.92 9.82
N GLN A 152 15.18 32.06 9.55
CA GLN A 152 16.50 32.16 8.95
C GLN A 152 17.52 31.48 9.88
N LEU A 153 17.87 30.23 9.59
CA LEU A 153 19.13 29.67 10.04
C LEU A 153 20.19 30.12 9.02
N SER A 154 21.02 31.09 9.43
CA SER A 154 22.12 31.63 8.65
C SER A 154 23.18 30.55 8.43
N PHE A 155 23.09 29.84 7.30
CA PHE A 155 24.21 29.09 6.74
C PHE A 155 25.05 30.06 5.90
N SER A 156 26.24 30.39 6.38
CA SER A 156 27.27 31.10 5.63
C SER A 156 27.80 30.17 4.53
N PHE A 157 27.22 30.29 3.33
CA PHE A 157 27.76 29.64 2.13
C PHE A 157 28.90 30.50 1.57
N VAL A 158 30.12 30.03 1.76
CA VAL A 158 31.32 30.57 1.11
C VAL A 158 31.23 30.24 -0.38
N VAL A 159 31.10 31.26 -1.23
CA VAL A 159 31.19 31.14 -2.69
C VAL A 159 32.67 31.18 -3.09
N PRO A 160 33.22 30.16 -3.77
CA PRO A 160 34.53 30.29 -4.41
C PRO A 160 34.38 31.16 -5.67
N GLN A 161 35.10 32.27 -5.70
CA GLN A 161 35.28 33.11 -6.89
C GLN A 161 36.05 32.33 -7.94
N THR A 162 35.48 32.18 -9.14
CA THR A 162 36.28 31.86 -10.33
C THR A 162 36.45 33.15 -11.10
N SER A 163 37.70 33.60 -11.16
CA SER A 163 38.14 34.79 -11.86
C SER A 163 38.11 34.58 -13.37
N GLU A 164 37.75 35.65 -14.05
CA GLU A 164 37.76 35.83 -15.49
C GLU A 164 39.11 35.48 -16.12
N ILE A 165 39.08 34.82 -17.28
CA ILE A 165 40.12 34.95 -18.30
C ILE A 165 39.41 35.21 -19.63
N VAL A 166 39.50 36.47 -20.06
CA VAL A 166 39.26 36.95 -21.43
C VAL A 166 40.50 36.66 -22.28
N SER A 167 40.30 36.56 -23.61
CA SER A 167 41.25 36.59 -24.75
C SER A 167 41.19 35.27 -25.54
N ASP A 168 41.04 35.18 -26.87
CA ASP A 168 40.97 36.17 -27.94
C ASP A 168 40.41 35.47 -29.23
N ARG A 169 39.94 36.29 -30.18
CA ARG A 169 39.65 36.10 -31.63
C ARG A 169 39.85 34.72 -32.30
N ASN A 170 38.89 34.27 -33.13
CA ASN A 170 38.89 34.56 -34.59
C ASN A 170 37.71 33.94 -35.37
N ASP A 171 37.39 34.60 -36.48
CA ASP A 171 36.35 34.38 -37.49
C ASP A 171 36.15 32.96 -38.05
N ARG A 172 34.88 32.61 -38.35
CA ARG A 172 34.49 32.13 -39.71
C ARG A 172 32.99 32.21 -40.00
N LYS A 173 32.69 32.97 -41.04
CA LYS A 173 31.41 33.18 -41.73
C LYS A 173 30.82 31.90 -42.35
N VAL A 174 29.50 31.70 -42.24
CA VAL A 174 28.57 31.19 -43.27
C VAL A 174 27.18 31.70 -42.85
N GLY A 175 26.36 32.45 -43.57
CA GLY A 175 26.17 32.61 -45.01
C GLY A 175 24.66 32.48 -45.29
N LYS A 176 23.87 33.54 -45.04
CA LYS A 176 22.45 33.63 -45.47
C LYS A 176 22.38 33.84 -46.99
N ARG A 177 21.52 33.12 -47.71
CA ARG A 177 20.89 33.58 -48.96
C ARG A 177 19.47 33.06 -49.12
N LEU A 178 18.67 33.91 -49.74
CA LEU A 178 17.23 33.94 -49.91
C LEU A 178 16.77 33.21 -51.19
N GLY A 179 15.57 32.59 -51.14
CA GLY A 179 14.59 32.43 -52.24
C GLY A 179 15.02 31.69 -53.52
N PRO A 180 14.11 31.43 -54.50
CA PRO A 180 12.78 32.04 -54.69
C PRO A 180 11.61 31.05 -54.96
N GLN A 181 10.42 31.62 -55.08
CA GLN A 181 9.15 31.03 -55.52
C GLN A 181 9.10 30.64 -57.02
N ARG A 182 8.23 29.68 -57.37
CA ARG A 182 7.37 29.56 -58.58
C ARG A 182 6.47 28.32 -58.36
N VAL A 183 5.14 28.39 -58.26
CA VAL A 183 4.10 28.67 -59.28
C VAL A 183 4.27 27.83 -60.55
N ASN A 184 3.59 26.69 -60.58
CA ASN A 184 2.57 26.31 -61.57
C ASN A 184 1.76 25.13 -61.02
#